data_AF-A0A3M2L4U4-F1
#
_entry.id   AF-A0A3M2L4U4-F1
#
_cell.length_a   1.000
_cell.length_b   1.000
_cell.length_c   1.000
_cell.angle_alpha   90.00
_cell.angle_beta   90.00
_cell.angle_gamma   90.00
#
_symmetry.space_group_name_H-M   'P 1'
#
loop_
_entity.id
_entity.type
_entity.pdbx_description
1 polymer ?
#
loop_
_entity_poly.entity_id
_entity_poly.type
_entity_poly.pdbx_seq_one_letter_code
_entity_poly.pdbx_strand_id
1 'polypeptide(L)'
;MIAGLIRLYPKPWRERWGEDLRESVHASGFRSWPNVLVGAVDMWLHPAVWPARDDSRRLARAAAMAITVAGDGWFVANLITEDGDGRYLPVLRVCGAVLAVGLLLVAPRPRFDRVALGVLLRRGVRGFVPPAVLIAGVVFLVHSGLVPATATPVLRYGVLGIWWGAWLALAANGCRIVANAGPEIVIAPGHRRSIAGTAVLTAATMVSAAVLIVFAIATAEFDAAAAICGALLLALAVTLAGAVWELPALTNDSPSR
;
A
#
# COMPACT_ATOMS: atom_id res chain seq x y z
N MET A 1 7.95 -13.90 28.68
CA MET A 1 6.68 -13.22 28.29
C MET A 1 6.72 -12.60 26.89
N ILE A 2 7.79 -11.89 26.50
CA ILE A 2 7.99 -11.33 25.13
C ILE A 2 7.97 -12.41 24.03
N ALA A 3 8.52 -13.59 24.33
CA ALA A 3 8.42 -14.76 23.44
C ALA A 3 6.97 -15.21 23.16
N GLY A 4 6.02 -14.93 24.08
CA GLY A 4 4.60 -15.24 23.91
C GLY A 4 3.88 -14.26 22.98
N LEU A 5 4.22 -12.98 23.04
CA LEU A 5 3.63 -11.96 22.16
C LEU A 5 4.12 -12.10 20.72
N ILE A 6 5.43 -12.36 20.55
CA ILE A 6 5.99 -12.67 19.23
C ILE A 6 5.33 -13.92 18.67
N ARG A 7 4.98 -14.92 19.50
CA ARG A 7 4.30 -16.13 19.05
C ARG A 7 2.91 -15.90 18.45
N LEU A 8 2.23 -14.79 18.77
CA LEU A 8 0.95 -14.40 18.15
C LEU A 8 1.11 -13.99 16.68
N TYR A 9 2.31 -13.60 16.26
CA TYR A 9 2.58 -13.28 14.87
C TYR A 9 2.75 -14.56 14.03
N PRO A 10 2.29 -14.57 12.76
CA PRO A 10 2.49 -15.69 11.85
C PRO A 10 3.96 -16.09 11.76
N LYS A 11 4.25 -17.40 11.66
CA LYS A 11 5.62 -17.95 11.61
C LYS A 11 6.57 -17.20 10.64
N PRO A 12 6.18 -16.84 9.41
CA PRO A 12 7.05 -16.11 8.47
C PRO A 12 7.42 -14.70 8.97
N TRP A 13 6.52 -14.06 9.72
CA TRP A 13 6.75 -12.75 10.31
C TRP A 13 7.75 -12.84 11.46
N ARG A 14 7.60 -13.86 12.33
CA ARG A 14 8.51 -14.08 13.46
C ARG A 14 9.93 -14.39 13.02
N GLU A 15 10.09 -15.22 11.99
CA GLU A 15 11.40 -15.60 11.49
C GLU A 15 12.16 -14.42 10.88
N ARG A 16 11.44 -13.42 10.37
CA ARG A 16 12.03 -12.30 9.63
C ARG A 16 12.17 -11.02 10.44
N TRP A 17 11.26 -10.81 11.39
CA TRP A 17 11.13 -9.58 12.16
C TRP A 17 11.18 -9.81 13.67
N GLY A 18 11.17 -11.08 14.11
CA GLY A 18 11.03 -11.41 15.53
C GLY A 18 12.22 -11.00 16.39
N GLU A 19 13.42 -10.91 15.82
CA GLU A 19 14.61 -10.35 16.48
C GLU A 19 14.50 -8.83 16.62
N ASP A 20 14.27 -8.12 15.51
CA ASP A 20 14.11 -6.65 15.50
C ASP A 20 12.94 -6.19 16.40
N LEU A 21 11.82 -6.93 16.42
CA LEU A 21 10.68 -6.70 17.33
C LEU A 21 11.00 -6.99 18.80
N ARG A 22 11.91 -7.92 19.08
CA ARG A 22 12.35 -8.22 20.44
C ARG A 22 13.18 -7.05 20.98
N GLU A 23 14.05 -6.52 20.13
CA GLU A 23 14.95 -5.40 20.42
C GLU A 23 14.16 -4.11 20.64
N SER A 24 13.18 -3.80 19.78
CA SER A 24 12.31 -2.63 19.95
C SER A 24 11.41 -2.72 21.18
N VAL A 25 10.82 -3.90 21.46
CA VAL A 25 10.00 -4.12 22.67
C VAL A 25 10.84 -4.04 23.94
N HIS A 26 12.12 -4.42 23.89
CA HIS A 26 13.05 -4.23 24.99
C HIS A 26 13.43 -2.76 25.20
N ALA A 27 13.56 -1.97 24.13
CA ALA A 27 13.88 -0.56 24.21
C ALA A 27 12.70 0.32 24.67
N SER A 28 11.47 0.03 24.25
CA SER A 28 10.31 0.93 24.46
C SER A 28 9.49 0.64 25.72
N GLY A 29 9.69 -0.49 26.39
CA GLY A 29 8.96 -0.86 27.61
C GLY A 29 7.49 -1.26 27.40
N PHE A 30 6.99 -2.19 28.21
CA PHE A 30 5.77 -2.97 27.96
C PHE A 30 4.43 -2.29 28.35
N ARG A 31 4.36 -0.96 28.50
CA ARG A 31 3.13 -0.31 28.99
C ARG A 31 2.20 0.10 27.84
N SER A 32 1.12 -0.67 27.74
CA SER A 32 -0.12 -0.45 26.97
C SER A 32 -0.10 -0.98 25.53
N TRP A 33 -1.00 -1.91 25.22
CA TRP A 33 -1.30 -2.37 23.86
C TRP A 33 -1.63 -1.23 22.87
N PRO A 34 -2.23 -0.08 23.29
CA PRO A 34 -2.28 1.13 22.48
C PRO A 34 -0.90 1.59 21.98
N ASN A 35 0.16 1.54 22.80
CA ASN A 35 1.52 1.86 22.35
C ASN A 35 2.10 0.81 21.40
N VAL A 36 1.63 -0.44 21.44
CA VAL A 36 1.98 -1.46 20.45
C VAL A 36 1.26 -1.21 19.12
N LEU A 37 0.01 -0.73 19.17
CA LEU A 37 -0.77 -0.33 18.00
C LEU A 37 -0.21 0.94 17.37
N VAL A 38 0.08 1.95 18.20
CA VAL A 38 0.81 3.16 17.80
C VAL A 38 2.18 2.78 17.26
N GLY A 39 2.93 1.88 17.90
CA GLY A 39 4.22 1.40 17.41
C GLY A 39 4.13 0.59 16.11
N ALA A 40 3.04 -0.15 15.89
CA ALA A 40 2.78 -0.86 14.64
C ALA A 40 2.37 0.10 13.51
N VAL A 41 1.60 1.14 13.84
CA VAL A 41 1.25 2.24 12.94
C VAL A 41 2.49 3.09 12.66
N ASP A 42 3.31 3.38 13.64
CA ASP A 42 4.58 4.12 13.53
C ASP A 42 5.62 3.33 12.72
N MET A 43 5.68 2.01 12.90
CA MET A 43 6.42 1.09 12.01
C MET A 43 5.97 1.18 10.56
N TRP A 44 4.68 1.41 10.35
CA TRP A 44 4.07 1.54 9.04
C TRP A 44 4.26 2.94 8.44
N LEU A 45 4.28 3.98 9.27
CA LEU A 45 4.45 5.37 8.88
C LEU A 45 5.91 5.76 8.67
N HIS A 46 6.85 5.14 9.40
CA HIS A 46 8.29 5.40 9.38
C HIS A 46 9.12 4.14 9.07
N PRO A 47 8.87 3.46 7.93
CA PRO A 47 9.57 2.21 7.58
C PRO A 47 11.07 2.41 7.33
N ALA A 48 11.49 3.64 7.03
CA ALA A 48 12.88 4.06 6.83
C ALA A 48 13.66 4.11 8.15
N VAL A 49 12.99 4.51 9.25
CA VAL A 49 13.56 4.66 10.59
C VAL A 49 13.74 3.30 11.28
N TRP A 50 13.01 2.26 10.84
CA TRP A 50 13.16 0.94 11.45
C TRP A 50 14.56 0.37 11.24
N PRO A 51 15.26 -0.07 12.31
CA PRO A 51 16.61 -0.59 12.20
C PRO A 51 16.63 -1.75 11.20
N ALA A 52 17.43 -1.60 10.15
CA ALA A 52 17.81 -2.69 9.28
C ALA A 52 19.33 -2.73 9.25
N ARG A 53 19.87 -3.95 9.32
CA ARG A 53 21.31 -4.20 9.27
C ARG A 53 21.95 -3.80 7.93
N ASP A 54 21.14 -3.67 6.87
CA ASP A 54 21.59 -3.33 5.50
C ASP A 54 20.70 -2.26 4.83
N ASP A 55 21.30 -1.34 4.08
CA ASP A 55 20.60 -0.27 3.33
C ASP A 55 19.62 -0.82 2.29
N SER A 56 19.97 -1.94 1.65
CA SER A 56 19.11 -2.61 0.67
C SER A 56 17.79 -3.08 1.28
N ARG A 57 17.79 -3.47 2.56
CA ARG A 57 16.58 -3.87 3.28
C ARG A 57 15.75 -2.63 3.66
N ARG A 58 16.38 -1.52 4.04
CA ARG A 58 15.68 -0.24 4.30
C ARG A 58 14.96 0.26 3.05
N LEU A 59 15.65 0.26 1.91
CA LEU A 59 15.07 0.65 0.61
C LEU A 59 13.93 -0.27 0.18
N ALA A 60 14.05 -1.57 0.40
CA ALA A 60 12.95 -2.52 0.11
C ALA A 60 11.72 -2.29 1.01
N ARG A 61 11.93 -1.92 2.29
CA ARG A 61 10.85 -1.56 3.24
C ARG A 61 10.16 -0.27 2.82
N ALA A 62 10.93 0.78 2.52
CA ALA A 62 10.41 2.04 2.00
C ALA A 62 9.62 1.83 0.71
N ALA A 63 10.12 0.97 -0.19
CA ALA A 63 9.40 0.62 -1.41
C ALA A 63 8.08 -0.12 -1.13
N ALA A 64 8.06 -1.08 -0.21
CA ALA A 64 6.83 -1.79 0.16
C ALA A 64 5.77 -0.86 0.78
N MET A 65 6.19 0.07 1.65
CA MET A 65 5.30 1.08 2.22
C MET A 65 4.76 2.02 1.13
N ALA A 66 5.64 2.59 0.30
CA ALA A 66 5.21 3.46 -0.79
C ALA A 66 4.24 2.76 -1.76
N ILE A 67 4.47 1.47 -2.05
CA ILE A 67 3.53 0.65 -2.84
C ILE A 67 2.19 0.49 -2.14
N THR A 68 2.19 0.23 -0.82
CA THR A 68 0.94 0.07 -0.07
C THR A 68 0.17 1.38 -0.05
N VAL A 69 0.82 2.47 0.36
CA VAL A 69 0.18 3.79 0.48
C VAL A 69 -0.36 4.28 -0.87
N ALA A 70 0.37 4.04 -1.96
CA ALA A 70 -0.12 4.33 -3.29
C ALA A 70 -1.31 3.44 -3.70
N GLY A 71 -1.30 2.16 -3.31
CA GLY A 71 -2.43 1.25 -3.50
C GLY A 71 -3.68 1.68 -2.73
N ASP A 72 -3.52 2.08 -1.47
CA ASP A 72 -4.58 2.61 -0.63
C ASP A 72 -5.10 3.95 -1.17
N GLY A 73 -4.20 4.82 -1.63
CA GLY A 73 -4.56 6.07 -2.27
C GLY A 73 -5.35 5.86 -3.56
N TRP A 74 -4.93 4.92 -4.40
CA TRP A 74 -5.71 4.54 -5.59
C TRP A 74 -7.07 3.97 -5.21
N PHE A 75 -7.15 3.10 -4.19
CA PHE A 75 -8.39 2.52 -3.70
C PHE A 75 -9.37 3.61 -3.23
N VAL A 76 -8.92 4.52 -2.36
CA VAL A 76 -9.75 5.61 -1.82
C VAL A 76 -10.22 6.54 -2.95
N ALA A 77 -9.34 6.87 -3.91
CA ALA A 77 -9.71 7.70 -5.05
C ALA A 77 -10.76 7.06 -5.96
N ASN A 78 -10.81 5.72 -6.05
CA ASN A 78 -11.82 5.01 -6.84
C ASN A 78 -13.08 4.65 -6.04
N LEU A 79 -13.03 4.66 -4.71
CA LEU A 79 -14.22 4.40 -3.89
C LEU A 79 -15.32 5.45 -4.13
N ILE A 80 -14.92 6.71 -4.30
CA ILE A 80 -15.84 7.83 -4.51
C ILE A 80 -16.39 7.89 -5.94
N THR A 81 -15.76 7.22 -6.92
CA THR A 81 -16.21 7.26 -8.32
C THR A 81 -17.38 6.33 -8.62
N GLU A 82 -17.77 5.43 -7.70
CA GLU A 82 -18.92 4.53 -7.90
C GLU A 82 -20.27 5.25 -7.91
N ASP A 83 -20.45 6.23 -7.01
CA ASP A 83 -21.69 7.01 -6.88
C ASP A 83 -21.52 8.49 -7.32
N GLY A 84 -20.31 8.87 -7.71
CA GLY A 84 -19.93 10.25 -7.93
C GLY A 84 -20.25 10.82 -9.31
N ASP A 85 -20.52 12.12 -9.35
CA ASP A 85 -20.68 12.89 -10.58
C ASP A 85 -19.37 12.80 -11.40
N GLY A 86 -19.42 12.18 -12.60
CA GLY A 86 -18.24 11.73 -13.37
C GLY A 86 -17.27 12.83 -13.84
N ARG A 87 -17.45 14.07 -13.38
CA ARG A 87 -16.70 15.28 -13.74
C ARG A 87 -15.22 15.21 -13.34
N TYR A 88 -14.90 14.57 -12.22
CA TYR A 88 -13.51 14.42 -11.75
C TYR A 88 -12.84 13.12 -12.22
N LEU A 89 -13.60 12.22 -12.87
CA LEU A 89 -13.11 10.93 -13.36
C LEU A 89 -11.90 11.04 -14.31
N PRO A 90 -11.86 11.99 -15.28
CA PRO A 90 -10.70 12.12 -16.17
C PRO A 90 -9.43 12.49 -15.40
N VAL A 91 -9.55 13.38 -14.41
CA VAL A 91 -8.42 13.83 -13.59
C VAL A 91 -7.92 12.69 -12.71
N LEU A 92 -8.82 11.99 -12.00
CA LEU A 92 -8.45 10.84 -11.17
C LEU A 92 -7.84 9.69 -12.00
N ARG A 93 -8.26 9.49 -13.26
CA ARG A 93 -7.63 8.53 -14.18
C ARG A 93 -6.20 8.92 -14.53
N VAL A 94 -5.95 10.20 -14.81
CA VAL A 94 -4.58 10.69 -15.04
C VAL A 94 -3.75 10.52 -13.78
N CYS A 95 -4.26 10.89 -12.61
CA CYS A 95 -3.59 10.66 -11.33
C CYS A 95 -3.29 9.17 -11.09
N GLY A 96 -4.24 8.28 -11.41
CA GLY A 96 -4.05 6.83 -11.36
C GLY A 96 -2.94 6.32 -12.29
N ALA A 97 -2.85 6.85 -13.51
CA ALA A 97 -1.77 6.53 -14.43
C ALA A 97 -0.41 7.02 -13.91
N VAL A 98 -0.36 8.23 -13.34
CA VAL A 98 0.85 8.77 -12.70
C VAL A 98 1.25 7.96 -11.46
N LEU A 99 0.28 7.52 -10.65
CA LEU A 99 0.51 6.58 -9.54
C LEU A 99 1.12 5.28 -10.04
N ALA A 100 0.62 4.72 -11.15
CA ALA A 100 1.19 3.51 -11.75
C ALA A 100 2.65 3.72 -12.19
N VAL A 101 2.98 4.88 -12.77
CA VAL A 101 4.37 5.23 -13.12
C VAL A 101 5.24 5.33 -11.86
N GLY A 102 4.76 5.99 -10.80
CA GLY A 102 5.46 6.07 -9.51
C GLY A 102 5.70 4.68 -8.90
N LEU A 103 4.69 3.81 -8.92
CA LEU A 103 4.79 2.41 -8.50
C LEU A 103 5.84 1.66 -9.30
N LEU A 104 5.87 1.82 -10.62
CA LEU A 104 6.88 1.21 -11.48
C LEU A 104 8.29 1.72 -11.19
N LEU A 105 8.45 2.97 -10.75
CA LEU A 105 9.76 3.50 -10.33
C LEU A 105 10.19 2.92 -8.99
N VAL A 106 9.29 2.87 -8.01
CA VAL A 106 9.58 2.34 -6.67
C VAL A 106 9.75 0.82 -6.66
N ALA A 107 9.08 0.10 -7.56
CA ALA A 107 9.07 -1.35 -7.57
C ALA A 107 10.49 -1.95 -7.73
N PRO A 108 10.86 -2.91 -6.87
CA PRO A 108 12.10 -3.65 -7.02
C PRO A 108 12.09 -4.41 -8.35
N ARG A 109 13.23 -4.42 -9.04
CA ARG A 109 13.31 -5.08 -10.35
C ARG A 109 13.53 -6.58 -10.16
N PRO A 110 12.79 -7.45 -10.86
CA PRO A 110 13.10 -8.86 -10.85
C PRO A 110 14.50 -9.08 -11.43
N ARG A 111 15.27 -10.00 -10.84
CA ARG A 111 16.46 -10.52 -11.53
C ARG A 111 15.98 -11.34 -12.73
N PHE A 112 16.54 -11.08 -13.91
CA PHE A 112 16.18 -11.80 -15.16
C PHE A 112 16.75 -13.23 -15.22
N ASP A 113 16.89 -13.88 -14.07
CA ASP A 113 17.18 -15.31 -13.98
C ASP A 113 15.87 -16.11 -14.07
N ARG A 114 15.88 -17.20 -14.84
CA ARG A 114 14.70 -18.05 -15.06
C ARG A 114 14.19 -18.62 -13.74
N VAL A 115 15.09 -18.97 -12.82
CA VAL A 115 14.71 -19.52 -11.51
C VAL A 115 14.02 -18.45 -10.66
N ALA A 116 14.63 -17.26 -10.54
CA ALA A 116 14.05 -16.12 -9.83
C ALA A 116 12.68 -15.71 -10.41
N LEU A 117 12.56 -15.65 -11.74
CA LEU A 117 11.31 -15.34 -12.42
C LEU A 117 10.25 -16.40 -12.17
N GLY A 118 10.61 -17.70 -12.20
CA GLY A 118 9.71 -18.80 -11.88
C GLY A 118 9.18 -18.74 -10.44
N VAL A 119 10.05 -18.39 -9.48
CA VAL A 119 9.64 -18.20 -8.07
C VAL A 119 8.71 -17.00 -7.93
N LEU A 120 9.02 -15.86 -8.55
CA LEU A 120 8.16 -14.67 -8.53
C LEU A 120 6.82 -14.95 -9.18
N LEU A 121 6.81 -15.60 -10.34
CA LEU A 121 5.58 -15.96 -11.05
C LEU A 121 4.72 -16.88 -10.19
N ARG A 122 5.31 -17.93 -9.59
CA ARG A 122 4.57 -18.85 -8.73
C ARG A 122 4.00 -18.17 -7.49
N ARG A 123 4.76 -17.26 -6.87
CA ARG A 123 4.30 -16.45 -5.73
C ARG A 123 3.20 -15.47 -6.15
N GLY A 124 3.37 -14.82 -7.30
CA GLY A 124 2.41 -13.92 -7.92
C GLY A 124 1.09 -14.63 -8.21
N VAL A 125 1.12 -15.74 -8.94
CA VAL A 125 -0.06 -16.56 -9.23
C VAL A 125 -0.76 -16.97 -7.94
N ARG A 126 -0.05 -17.51 -6.95
CA ARG A 126 -0.68 -17.93 -5.68
C ARG A 126 -1.27 -16.77 -4.88
N GLY A 127 -0.64 -15.60 -4.91
CA GLY A 127 -1.12 -14.42 -4.19
C GLY A 127 -2.27 -13.70 -4.90
N PHE A 128 -2.26 -13.67 -6.23
CA PHE A 128 -3.20 -12.88 -7.02
C PHE A 128 -4.37 -13.68 -7.57
N VAL A 129 -4.28 -15.00 -7.73
CA VAL A 129 -5.41 -15.82 -8.23
C VAL A 129 -6.65 -15.70 -7.35
N PRO A 130 -6.59 -15.86 -6.01
CA PRO A 130 -7.79 -15.76 -5.19
C PRO A 130 -8.51 -14.41 -5.32
N PRO A 131 -7.86 -13.24 -5.15
CA PRO A 131 -8.55 -11.96 -5.34
C PRO A 131 -8.99 -11.74 -6.79
N ALA A 132 -8.22 -12.18 -7.79
CA ALA A 132 -8.62 -12.07 -9.19
C ALA A 132 -9.88 -12.88 -9.51
N VAL A 133 -10.01 -14.09 -8.95
CA VAL A 133 -11.22 -14.92 -9.10
C VAL A 133 -12.42 -14.25 -8.43
N LEU A 134 -12.26 -13.63 -7.26
CA LEU A 134 -13.33 -12.88 -6.61
C LEU A 134 -13.77 -11.68 -7.44
N ILE A 135 -12.82 -10.89 -7.96
CA ILE A 135 -13.08 -9.76 -8.86
C ILE A 135 -13.83 -10.23 -10.11
N ALA A 136 -13.31 -11.27 -10.79
CA ALA A 136 -13.95 -11.83 -11.97
C ALA A 136 -15.35 -12.39 -11.68
N GLY A 137 -15.52 -13.03 -10.52
CA GLY A 137 -16.80 -13.54 -10.05
C GLY A 137 -17.83 -12.43 -9.83
N VAL A 138 -17.42 -11.30 -9.22
CA VAL A 138 -18.28 -10.12 -9.07
C VAL A 138 -18.65 -9.52 -10.42
N VAL A 139 -17.68 -9.34 -11.32
CA VAL A 139 -17.94 -8.81 -12.68
C VAL A 139 -18.91 -9.73 -13.42
N PHE A 140 -18.68 -11.03 -13.40
CA PHE A 140 -19.56 -12.02 -14.00
C PHE A 140 -20.96 -11.97 -13.40
N LEU A 141 -21.08 -11.94 -12.07
CA LEU A 141 -22.35 -11.89 -11.35
C LEU A 141 -23.18 -10.63 -11.74
N VAL A 142 -22.53 -9.47 -11.84
CA VAL A 142 -23.17 -8.20 -12.21
C VAL A 142 -23.57 -8.18 -13.69
N HIS A 143 -22.72 -8.67 -14.59
CA HIS A 143 -22.96 -8.58 -16.05
C HIS A 143 -23.76 -9.75 -16.63
N SER A 144 -23.89 -10.86 -15.90
CA SER A 144 -24.71 -12.01 -16.31
C SER A 144 -26.21 -11.77 -16.15
N GLY A 145 -26.62 -10.64 -15.55
CA GLY A 145 -28.02 -10.36 -15.22
C GLY A 145 -28.57 -11.23 -14.08
N LEU A 146 -27.72 -12.02 -13.41
CA LEU A 146 -28.11 -12.86 -12.27
C LEU A 146 -28.51 -12.04 -11.04
N VAL A 147 -28.07 -10.79 -10.95
CA VAL A 147 -28.49 -9.84 -9.91
C VAL A 147 -29.49 -8.88 -10.52
N PRO A 148 -30.80 -9.00 -10.19
CA PRO A 148 -31.82 -8.08 -10.68
C PRO A 148 -31.54 -6.66 -10.21
N ALA A 149 -31.96 -5.65 -10.99
CA ALA A 149 -31.91 -4.25 -10.57
C ALA A 149 -32.68 -3.99 -9.26
N THR A 150 -33.63 -4.87 -8.92
CA THR A 150 -34.41 -4.87 -7.68
C THR A 150 -33.81 -5.73 -6.57
N ALA A 151 -32.52 -6.09 -6.67
CA ALA A 151 -31.83 -6.86 -5.65
C ALA A 151 -31.93 -6.22 -4.26
N THR A 152 -31.98 -7.04 -3.22
CA THR A 152 -32.05 -6.55 -1.84
C THR A 152 -30.80 -5.72 -1.50
N PRO A 153 -30.91 -4.67 -0.66
CA PRO A 153 -29.77 -3.86 -0.26
C PRO A 153 -28.61 -4.70 0.31
N VAL A 154 -28.94 -5.76 1.05
CA VAL A 154 -27.95 -6.70 1.62
C VAL A 154 -27.11 -7.36 0.54
N LEU A 155 -27.71 -7.82 -0.56
CA LEU A 155 -26.97 -8.43 -1.67
C LEU A 155 -26.07 -7.40 -2.35
N ARG A 156 -26.57 -6.18 -2.58
CA ARG A 156 -25.79 -5.09 -3.18
C ARG A 156 -24.57 -4.73 -2.34
N TYR A 157 -24.75 -4.52 -1.03
CA TYR A 157 -23.63 -4.23 -0.13
C TYR A 157 -22.69 -5.43 0.03
N GLY A 158 -23.20 -6.67 -0.02
CA GLY A 158 -22.37 -7.87 -0.01
C GLY A 158 -21.46 -7.94 -1.24
N VAL A 159 -22.00 -7.69 -2.43
CA VAL A 159 -21.23 -7.67 -3.69
C VAL A 159 -20.18 -6.56 -3.69
N LEU A 160 -20.54 -5.34 -3.25
CA LEU A 160 -19.60 -4.23 -3.10
C LEU A 160 -18.50 -4.54 -2.07
N GLY A 161 -18.87 -5.15 -0.94
CA GLY A 161 -17.91 -5.57 0.08
C GLY A 161 -16.92 -6.60 -0.44
N ILE A 162 -17.39 -7.57 -1.24
CA ILE A 162 -16.51 -8.57 -1.89
C ILE A 162 -15.61 -7.90 -2.94
N TRP A 163 -16.16 -6.99 -3.75
CA TRP A 163 -15.42 -6.24 -4.76
C TRP A 163 -14.25 -5.47 -4.14
N TRP A 164 -14.53 -4.61 -3.17
CA TRP A 164 -13.53 -3.78 -2.53
C TRP A 164 -12.59 -4.60 -1.63
N GLY A 165 -13.11 -5.61 -0.94
CA GLY A 165 -12.30 -6.56 -0.16
C GLY A 165 -11.30 -7.33 -1.02
N ALA A 166 -11.67 -7.71 -2.25
CA ALA A 166 -10.78 -8.38 -3.18
C ALA A 166 -9.66 -7.45 -3.67
N TRP A 167 -9.95 -6.17 -3.94
CA TRP A 167 -8.95 -5.16 -4.27
C TRP A 167 -7.97 -4.92 -3.12
N LEU A 168 -8.47 -4.80 -1.89
CA LEU A 168 -7.63 -4.66 -0.70
C LEU A 168 -6.73 -5.88 -0.50
N ALA A 169 -7.27 -7.09 -0.70
CA ALA A 169 -6.50 -8.33 -0.65
C ALA A 169 -5.43 -8.38 -1.77
N LEU A 170 -5.75 -7.90 -2.97
CA LEU A 170 -4.81 -7.79 -4.09
C LEU A 170 -3.63 -6.87 -3.73
N ALA A 171 -3.91 -5.68 -3.20
CA ALA A 171 -2.91 -4.72 -2.75
C ALA A 171 -2.04 -5.31 -1.63
N ALA A 172 -2.66 -5.89 -0.59
CA ALA A 172 -1.95 -6.52 0.52
C ALA A 172 -1.06 -7.69 0.06
N ASN A 173 -1.52 -8.50 -0.90
CA ASN A 173 -0.72 -9.60 -1.44
C ASN A 173 0.43 -9.08 -2.31
N GLY A 174 0.25 -8.02 -3.08
CA GLY A 174 1.33 -7.34 -3.80
C GLY A 174 2.43 -6.84 -2.85
N CYS A 175 2.03 -6.17 -1.76
CA CYS A 175 2.93 -5.69 -0.73
C CYS A 175 3.66 -6.85 -0.04
N ARG A 176 2.97 -7.95 0.27
CA ARG A 176 3.59 -9.17 0.81
C ARG A 176 4.57 -9.81 -0.15
N ILE A 177 4.29 -9.84 -1.45
CA ILE A 177 5.20 -10.42 -2.45
C ILE A 177 6.48 -9.58 -2.52
N VAL A 178 6.36 -8.26 -2.58
CA VAL A 178 7.49 -7.32 -2.62
C VAL A 178 8.28 -7.41 -1.31
N ALA A 179 7.61 -7.34 -0.17
CA ALA A 179 8.25 -7.43 1.13
C ALA A 179 9.02 -8.76 1.28
N ASN A 180 8.44 -9.90 0.86
CA ASN A 180 9.05 -11.22 0.99
C ASN A 180 10.02 -11.59 -0.16
N ALA A 181 10.25 -10.69 -1.11
CA ALA A 181 11.25 -10.91 -2.14
C ALA A 181 12.64 -10.69 -1.52
N GLY A 182 13.43 -11.75 -1.44
CA GLY A 182 14.81 -11.66 -0.95
C GLY A 182 15.78 -11.13 -2.02
N PRO A 183 16.99 -10.72 -1.61
CA PRO A 183 18.02 -10.21 -2.52
C PRO A 183 18.43 -11.21 -3.61
N GLU A 184 18.17 -12.50 -3.39
CA GLU A 184 18.38 -13.56 -4.37
C GLU A 184 17.41 -13.50 -5.56
N ILE A 185 16.24 -12.88 -5.39
CA ILE A 185 15.16 -12.83 -6.39
C ILE A 185 14.96 -11.43 -6.99
N VAL A 186 15.19 -10.37 -6.21
CA VAL A 186 14.96 -8.99 -6.63
C VAL A 186 16.18 -8.08 -6.40
N ILE A 187 16.32 -7.09 -7.27
CA ILE A 187 17.29 -6.01 -7.15
C ILE A 187 16.57 -4.82 -6.51
N ALA A 188 17.09 -4.36 -5.37
CA ALA A 188 16.58 -3.18 -4.69
C ALA A 188 16.59 -1.97 -5.65
N PRO A 189 15.56 -1.10 -5.60
CA PRO A 189 15.55 0.10 -6.42
C PRO A 189 16.74 1.01 -6.05
N GLY A 190 17.41 1.56 -7.05
CA GLY A 190 18.48 2.53 -6.82
C GLY A 190 17.94 3.81 -6.17
N HIS A 191 18.74 4.44 -5.31
CA HIS A 191 18.34 5.59 -4.49
C HIS A 191 17.60 6.69 -5.26
N ARG A 192 18.17 7.16 -6.38
CA ARG A 192 17.54 8.20 -7.23
C ARG A 192 16.17 7.79 -7.77
N ARG A 193 16.02 6.50 -8.13
CA ARG A 193 14.77 5.96 -8.67
C ARG A 193 13.72 5.84 -7.56
N SER A 194 14.12 5.47 -6.35
CA SER A 194 13.23 5.45 -5.18
C SER A 194 12.74 6.85 -4.83
N ILE A 195 13.62 7.85 -4.75
CA ILE A 195 13.23 9.25 -4.49
C ILE A 195 12.28 9.76 -5.57
N ALA A 196 12.64 9.59 -6.85
CA ALA A 196 11.80 10.04 -7.95
C ALA A 196 10.44 9.34 -7.94
N GLY A 197 10.42 8.02 -7.72
CA GLY A 197 9.20 7.23 -7.63
C GLY A 197 8.31 7.69 -6.48
N THR A 198 8.83 7.82 -5.27
CA THR A 198 8.06 8.28 -4.11
C THR A 198 7.59 9.72 -4.29
N ALA A 199 8.40 10.62 -4.85
CA ALA A 199 7.97 11.99 -5.16
C ALA A 199 6.81 12.03 -6.17
N VAL A 200 6.85 11.20 -7.21
CA VAL A 200 5.75 11.05 -8.19
C VAL A 200 4.48 10.52 -7.50
N LEU A 201 4.62 9.53 -6.62
CA LEU A 201 3.50 8.99 -5.84
C LEU A 201 2.88 10.06 -4.93
N THR A 202 3.71 10.83 -4.21
CA THR A 202 3.27 11.94 -3.37
C THR A 202 2.51 12.96 -4.19
N ALA A 203 3.08 13.44 -5.29
CA ALA A 203 2.45 14.45 -6.14
C ALA A 203 1.10 13.98 -6.69
N ALA A 204 1.01 12.75 -7.21
CA ALA A 204 -0.25 12.21 -7.72
C ALA A 204 -1.31 12.06 -6.63
N THR A 205 -0.92 11.64 -5.44
CA THR A 205 -1.82 11.51 -4.28
C THR A 205 -2.29 12.88 -3.78
N MET A 206 -1.40 13.88 -3.72
CA MET A 206 -1.76 15.26 -3.35
C MET A 206 -2.73 15.87 -4.35
N VAL A 207 -2.49 15.70 -5.65
CA VAL A 207 -3.41 16.22 -6.69
C VAL A 207 -4.78 15.54 -6.58
N SER A 208 -4.81 14.23 -6.36
CA SER A 208 -6.07 13.50 -6.16
C SER A 208 -6.82 14.02 -4.92
N ALA A 209 -6.11 14.24 -3.81
CA ALA A 209 -6.68 14.81 -2.60
C ALA A 209 -7.27 16.21 -2.83
N ALA A 210 -6.50 17.09 -3.48
CA ALA A 210 -6.91 18.47 -3.77
C ALA A 210 -8.15 18.50 -4.66
N VAL A 211 -8.19 17.66 -5.69
CA VAL A 211 -9.36 17.49 -6.57
C VAL A 211 -10.59 17.12 -5.74
N LEU A 212 -10.52 16.07 -4.94
CA LEU A 212 -11.67 15.63 -4.13
C LEU A 212 -12.14 16.70 -3.13
N ILE A 213 -11.21 17.40 -2.46
CA ILE A 213 -11.55 18.47 -1.51
C ILE A 213 -12.21 19.65 -2.23
N VAL A 214 -11.67 20.10 -3.36
CA VAL A 214 -12.23 21.22 -4.15
C VAL A 214 -13.62 20.86 -4.65
N PHE A 215 -13.83 19.64 -5.15
CA PHE A 215 -15.15 19.20 -5.62
C PHE A 215 -16.15 19.05 -4.47
N ALA A 216 -15.72 18.62 -3.29
CA ALA A 216 -16.58 18.52 -2.12
C ALA A 216 -17.19 19.86 -1.69
N ILE A 217 -16.48 20.98 -1.94
CA ILE A 217 -16.92 22.33 -1.58
C ILE A 217 -17.51 23.13 -2.75
N ALA A 218 -17.19 22.77 -4.00
CA ALA A 218 -17.64 23.50 -5.19
C ALA A 218 -19.05 23.10 -5.66
N THR A 219 -19.59 22.02 -5.12
CA THR A 219 -20.95 21.55 -5.37
C THR A 219 -21.96 22.37 -4.58
N ALA A 220 -23.21 22.46 -5.06
CA ALA A 220 -24.27 23.22 -4.39
C ALA A 220 -24.62 22.67 -3.00
N GLU A 221 -24.41 21.37 -2.81
CA GLU A 221 -24.52 20.66 -1.53
C GLU A 221 -23.15 20.09 -1.17
N PHE A 222 -22.74 20.21 0.09
CA PHE A 222 -21.45 19.72 0.55
C PHE A 222 -21.36 18.18 0.48
N ASP A 223 -20.43 17.66 -0.32
CA ASP A 223 -20.19 16.22 -0.42
C ASP A 223 -19.20 15.75 0.66
N ALA A 224 -19.75 15.28 1.77
CA ALA A 224 -18.97 14.77 2.90
C ALA A 224 -18.09 13.57 2.53
N ALA A 225 -18.52 12.72 1.60
CA ALA A 225 -17.76 11.53 1.22
C ALA A 225 -16.51 11.92 0.41
N ALA A 226 -16.65 12.86 -0.53
CA ALA A 226 -15.51 13.42 -1.26
C ALA A 226 -14.53 14.15 -0.32
N ALA A 227 -15.04 14.91 0.66
CA ALA A 227 -14.20 15.57 1.66
C ALA A 227 -13.40 14.56 2.52
N ILE A 228 -14.05 13.50 3.01
CA ILE A 228 -13.40 12.44 3.80
C ILE A 228 -12.34 11.73 2.96
N CYS A 229 -12.66 11.32 1.73
CA CYS A 229 -11.71 10.68 0.84
C CYS A 229 -10.53 11.60 0.52
N GLY A 230 -10.79 12.87 0.24
CA GLY A 230 -9.76 13.88 0.03
C GLY A 230 -8.84 14.07 1.24
N ALA A 231 -9.39 14.12 2.45
CA ALA A 231 -8.61 14.21 3.69
C ALA A 231 -7.76 12.95 3.93
N LEU A 232 -8.30 11.76 3.67
CA LEU A 232 -7.55 10.50 3.75
C LEU A 232 -6.40 10.47 2.74
N LEU A 233 -6.64 10.86 1.48
CA LEU A 233 -5.58 10.97 0.47
C LEU A 233 -4.50 11.99 0.87
N LEU A 234 -4.90 13.11 1.47
CA LEU A 234 -3.95 14.10 1.94
C LEU A 234 -3.06 13.54 3.06
N ALA A 235 -3.66 12.80 4.00
CA ALA A 235 -2.90 12.11 5.04
C ALA A 235 -1.88 11.12 4.44
N LEU A 236 -2.32 10.27 3.50
CA LEU A 236 -1.43 9.34 2.78
C LEU A 236 -0.31 10.07 2.03
N ALA A 237 -0.61 11.18 1.36
CA ALA A 237 0.40 11.98 0.68
C ALA A 237 1.45 12.55 1.64
N VAL A 238 1.05 13.00 2.83
CA VAL A 238 1.98 13.47 3.88
C VAL A 238 2.89 12.33 4.33
N THR A 239 2.37 11.10 4.47
CA THR A 239 3.21 9.94 4.83
C THR A 239 4.25 9.63 3.75
N LEU A 240 3.88 9.68 2.47
CA LEU A 240 4.82 9.51 1.37
C LEU A 240 5.86 10.63 1.32
N ALA A 241 5.45 11.88 1.56
CA ALA A 241 6.35 13.02 1.63
C ALA A 241 7.38 12.84 2.75
N GLY A 242 6.95 12.46 3.96
CA GLY A 242 7.83 12.16 5.09
C GLY A 242 8.87 11.10 4.72
N ALA A 243 8.44 10.01 4.08
CA ALA A 243 9.36 8.98 3.60
C ALA A 243 10.39 9.51 2.59
N VAL A 244 10.03 10.44 1.69
CA VAL A 244 10.99 11.09 0.77
C VAL A 244 12.05 11.88 1.54
N TRP A 245 11.64 12.61 2.57
CA TRP A 245 12.53 13.46 3.36
C TRP A 245 13.53 12.65 4.21
N GLU A 246 13.15 11.45 4.65
CA GLU A 246 14.01 10.58 5.46
C GLU A 246 15.03 9.79 4.63
N LEU A 247 14.75 9.54 3.34
CA LEU A 247 15.62 8.73 2.46
C LEU A 247 17.07 9.27 2.35
N PRO A 248 17.32 10.59 2.19
CA PRO A 248 18.68 11.13 2.16
C PRO A 248 19.45 10.98 3.47
N ALA A 249 18.77 11.09 4.62
CA ALA A 249 19.41 10.98 5.94
C ALA A 249 20.05 9.59 6.16
N LEU A 250 19.45 8.55 5.60
CA LEU A 250 19.96 7.17 5.65
C LEU A 250 21.29 6.97 4.92
N THR A 251 21.64 7.85 3.96
CA THR A 251 22.85 7.69 3.13
C THR A 251 24.09 8.39 3.69
N ASN A 252 23.92 9.36 4.59
CA ASN A 252 25.04 10.11 5.16
C ASN A 252 25.74 9.37 6.32
N ASP A 253 25.09 8.36 6.90
CA ASP A 253 25.65 7.56 8.00
C ASP A 253 26.46 6.33 7.53
N SER A 254 26.59 6.09 6.22
CA SER A 254 27.50 5.05 5.71
C SER A 254 28.93 5.60 5.68
N PRO A 255 29.86 5.16 6.57
CA PRO A 255 31.26 5.53 6.44
C PRO A 255 31.76 5.00 5.09
N SER A 256 32.21 5.91 4.23
CA SER A 256 32.84 5.60 2.95
C SER A 256 33.92 4.53 3.17
N ARG A 257 33.65 3.32 2.70
CA ARG A 257 34.64 2.23 2.59
C ARG A 257 35.09 2.11 1.15
#